data_AF-A0A3B0Y3Y8-F1
#
_entry.id   AF-A0A3B0Y3Y8-F1
#
_cell.length_a   1.000
_cell.length_b   1.000
_cell.length_c   1.000
_cell.angle_alpha   90.00
_cell.angle_beta   90.00
_cell.angle_gamma   90.00
#
_symmetry.space_group_name_H-M   'P 1'
#
loop_
_entity.id
_entity.type
_entity.pdbx_description
1 polymer ?
#
loop_
_entity_poly.entity_id
_entity_poly.type
_entity_poly.pdbx_seq_one_letter_code
_entity_poly.pdbx_strand_id
1 'polypeptide(L)' 'MLKVSSKKFQRNIGLYQGIALNEPVTITRDGQDQLVLLSTEQYKQLRKRARIAQNIEALSTADIEL' A
#
# COMPACT_ATOMS: atom_id res chain seq x y z
N MET A 1 -8.10 4.14 7.40
CA MET A 1 -7.86 2.87 6.68
C MET A 1 -9.00 1.92 6.99
N LEU A 2 -9.86 1.72 5.99
CA LEU A 2 -10.98 0.79 6.07
C LEU A 2 -10.49 -0.66 6.13
N LYS A 3 -11.14 -1.49 6.96
CA LYS A 3 -10.93 -2.95 7.01
C LYS A 3 -12.17 -3.69 6.50
N VAL A 4 -11.99 -4.68 5.65
CA VAL A 4 -13.06 -5.49 5.05
C VAL A 4 -12.66 -6.95 4.98
N SER A 5 -13.58 -7.87 5.26
CA SER A 5 -13.29 -9.30 5.05
C SER A 5 -13.19 -9.67 3.58
N SER A 6 -12.39 -10.66 3.23
CA SER A 6 -12.26 -11.16 1.85
C SER A 6 -13.61 -11.49 1.20
N LYS A 7 -14.55 -12.06 1.97
CA LYS A 7 -15.90 -12.37 1.50
C LYS A 7 -16.70 -11.11 1.14
N LYS A 8 -16.63 -10.06 1.96
CA LYS A 8 -17.33 -8.80 1.69
C LYS A 8 -16.66 -8.02 0.55
N PHE A 9 -15.33 -8.06 0.47
CA PHE A 9 -14.55 -7.50 -0.62
C PHE A 9 -14.94 -8.09 -1.98
N GLN A 10 -14.91 -9.42 -2.11
CA GLN A 10 -15.24 -10.13 -3.36
C GLN A 10 -16.65 -9.81 -3.87
N ARG A 11 -17.62 -9.67 -2.96
CA ARG A 11 -19.02 -9.35 -3.30
C ARG A 11 -19.23 -7.90 -3.75
N ASN A 12 -18.32 -6.98 -3.40
CA ASN A 12 -18.50 -5.54 -3.63
C ASN A 12 -17.22 -4.92 -4.22
N ILE A 13 -16.58 -5.61 -5.16
CA ILE A 13 -15.24 -5.23 -5.62
C ILE A 13 -15.18 -3.80 -6.19
N GLY A 14 -16.18 -3.37 -6.95
CA GLY A 14 -16.22 -2.01 -7.53
C GLY A 14 -16.30 -0.90 -6.46
N LEU A 15 -17.06 -1.13 -5.39
CA LEU A 15 -17.13 -0.20 -4.25
C LEU A 15 -15.75 -0.01 -3.61
N TYR A 16 -15.08 -1.12 -3.31
CA TYR A 16 -13.79 -1.07 -2.63
C TYR A 16 -12.65 -0.60 -3.55
N GLN A 17 -12.74 -0.83 -4.86
CA GLN A 17 -11.85 -0.20 -5.83
C GLN A 17 -12.02 1.32 -5.83
N GLY A 18 -13.26 1.83 -5.86
CA GLY A 18 -13.53 3.26 -5.79
C GLY A 18 -12.99 3.91 -4.50
N ILE A 19 -13.17 3.25 -3.35
CA ILE A 19 -12.60 3.69 -2.07
C ILE A 19 -11.07 3.68 -2.14
N ALA A 20 -10.47 2.61 -2.67
CA ALA A 20 -9.02 2.43 -2.77
C ALA A 20 -8.31 3.49 -3.65
N LEU A 21 -9.03 4.21 -4.50
CA LEU A 21 -8.49 5.36 -5.23
C LEU A 21 -8.12 6.51 -4.29
N ASN A 22 -8.83 6.66 -3.16
CA ASN A 22 -8.67 7.76 -2.22
C ASN A 22 -7.98 7.33 -0.92
N GLU A 23 -8.29 6.15 -0.38
CA GLU A 23 -7.67 5.63 0.85
C GLU A 23 -7.37 4.13 0.79
N PRO A 24 -6.30 3.63 1.46
CA PRO A 24 -6.03 2.19 1.53
C PRO A 24 -7.17 1.39 2.15
N VAL A 25 -7.43 0.21 1.60
CA VAL A 25 -8.40 -0.76 2.13
C VAL A 25 -7.68 -2.04 2.52
N THR A 26 -7.72 -2.41 3.79
CA THR A 26 -7.17 -3.68 4.26
C THR A 26 -8.19 -4.80 4.14
N ILE A 27 -7.81 -5.85 3.45
CA ILE A 27 -8.58 -7.07 3.25
C ILE A 27 -8.13 -8.09 4.31
N THR A 28 -9.09 -8.57 5.10
CA THR A 28 -8.85 -9.52 6.19
C THR A 28 -9.39 -10.90 5.88
N ARG A 29 -8.71 -11.93 6.39
CA ARG A 29 -9.17 -13.31 6.38
C ARG A 29 -9.05 -13.85 7.80
N ASP A 30 -10.14 -14.43 8.31
CA ASP A 30 -10.21 -14.98 9.67
C ASP A 30 -9.77 -13.97 10.75
N GLY A 31 -10.12 -12.70 10.54
CA GLY A 31 -9.80 -11.58 11.42
C GLY A 31 -8.37 -11.02 11.28
N GLN A 32 -7.50 -11.69 10.52
CA GLN A 32 -6.12 -11.27 10.30
C GLN A 32 -5.99 -10.42 9.04
N ASP A 33 -5.13 -9.40 9.10
CA ASP A 33 -4.79 -8.57 7.95
C ASP A 33 -4.00 -9.41 6.93
N GLN A 34 -4.51 -9.53 5.71
CA GLN A 34 -3.90 -10.39 4.68
C GLN A 34 -3.32 -9.58 3.52
N LEU A 35 -4.07 -8.60 3.03
CA LEU A 35 -3.71 -7.81 1.85
C LEU A 35 -4.19 -6.36 2.02
N VAL A 36 -3.54 -5.42 1.34
CA VAL A 36 -4.02 -4.03 1.25
C VAL A 36 -4.24 -3.68 -0.22
N LEU A 37 -5.45 -3.20 -0.54
CA LEU A 37 -5.78 -2.61 -1.82
C LEU A 37 -5.48 -1.12 -1.79
N LEU A 38 -4.71 -0.65 -2.79
CA LEU A 38 -4.26 0.72 -2.95
C LEU A 38 -4.49 1.14 -4.40
N SER A 39 -4.54 2.44 -4.65
CA SER A 39 -4.37 2.95 -6.01
C SER A 39 -2.94 2.69 -6.52
N THR A 40 -2.79 2.57 -7.84
CA THR A 40 -1.47 2.46 -8.48
C THR A 40 -0.56 3.63 -8.11
N GLU A 41 -1.12 4.84 -7.99
CA GLU A 41 -0.34 6.02 -7.62
C GLU A 41 0.17 5.94 -6.18
N GLN A 42 -0.70 5.56 -5.23
CA GLN A 42 -0.30 5.33 -3.84
C GLN A 42 0.80 4.27 -3.74
N TYR A 43 0.67 3.16 -4.48
CA TYR A 43 1.70 2.12 -4.54
C TYR A 43 3.04 2.66 -5.07
N LYS A 44 3.02 3.46 -6.16
CA LYS A 44 4.23 4.09 -6.71
C LYS A 44 4.90 5.02 -5.71
N GLN A 45 4.12 5.87 -5.03
CA GLN A 45 4.64 6.79 -4.00
C GLN A 45 5.23 6.02 -2.81
N LEU A 46 4.58 4.95 -2.38
CA LEU A 46 5.10 4.06 -1.34
C LEU A 46 6.44 3.45 -1.76
N ARG A 47 6.54 2.93 -3.00
CA ARG A 47 7.78 2.37 -3.55
C ARG A 47 8.91 3.39 -3.64
N LYS A 48 8.61 4.64 -4.03
CA LYS A 48 9.59 5.73 -4.04
C LYS A 48 10.13 6.02 -2.64
N ARG A 49 9.25 6.16 -1.64
CA ARG A 49 9.65 6.40 -0.24
C ARG A 49 10.42 5.23 0.35
N ALA A 50 10.03 4.00 0.03
CA ALA A 50 10.73 2.80 0.47
C ALA A 50 12.17 2.74 -0.07
N ARG A 51 12.45 3.31 -1.26
CA ARG A 51 13.82 3.42 -1.78
C ARG A 51 14.67 4.47 -1.06
N ILE A 52 14.04 5.50 -0.49
CA ILE A 52 14.71 6.52 0.32
C ILE A 52 14.99 5.99 1.73
N ALA A 53 14.18 5.04 2.21
CA ALA A 53 14.40 4.33 3.47
C ALA A 53 15.47 3.23 3.33
N GLN A 54 16.66 3.58 2.87
CA GLN A 54 17.87 2.83 3.19
C GLN A 54 18.49 3.44 4.45
N ASN A 55 19.16 2.61 5.26
CA ASN A 55 19.93 3.12 6.39
C ASN A 55 20.96 4.12 5.87
N ILE A 56 21.21 5.22 6.58
CA ILE A 56 22.21 6.23 6.17
C ILE A 56 23.59 5.58 5.95
N GLU A 57 23.88 4.51 6.70
CA GLU A 57 25.09 3.71 6.58
C GLU A 57 25.22 2.91 5.28
N ALA A 58 24.12 2.74 4.52
CA ALA A 58 24.09 2.03 3.24
C ALA A 58 24.13 2.96 2.02
N LEU A 59 24.03 4.28 2.21
CA LEU A 59 24.21 5.27 1.15
C LEU A 59 25.70 5.47 0.91
N SER A 60 26.15 5.28 -0.33
CA SER A 60 27.50 5.67 -0.72
C SER A 60 27.54 7.16 -1.01
N THR A 61 28.71 7.79 -0.90
CA THR A 61 28.88 9.21 -1.22
C THR A 61 28.44 9.56 -2.64
N ALA A 62 28.46 8.60 -3.57
CA ALA A 62 27.99 8.78 -4.94
C ALA A 62 26.46 8.89 -5.08
N ASP A 63 25.71 8.45 -4.07
CA ASP A 63 24.24 8.54 -4.04
C ASP A 63 23.74 9.89 -3.49
N ILE A 64 24.65 10.71 -2.96
CA ILE A 64 24.35 11.99 -2.29
C ILE A 64 24.49 13.19 -3.24
N GLU A 65 25.23 13.05 -4.34
CA GLU A 65 25.38 14.13 -5.32
C GLU A 65 24.27 14.06 -6.37
N LEU A 66 23.37 15.05 -6.34
CA LEU A 66 22.27 15.29 -7.26
C LEU A 66 22.53 16.58 -8.04
#